data_AF-A0A2V9QLE7-F1
#
_entry.id   AF-A0A2V9QLE7-F1
#
_cell.length_a   1.000
_cell.length_b   1.000
_cell.length_c   1.000
_cell.angle_alpha   90.00
_cell.angle_beta   90.00
_cell.angle_gamma   90.00
#
_symmetry.space_group_name_H-M   'P 1'
#
loop_
_entity.id
_entity.type
_entity.pdbx_description
1 polymer ?
#
loop_
_entity_poly.entity_id
_entity_poly.type
_entity_poly.pdbx_seq_one_letter_code
_entity_poly.pdbx_strand_id
1 'polypeptide(L)'
;MVLSHVSRSTVRPADTRFWPITWLLIRIAWLLIVFHLLEVAVWALFFWWENCMPDLESSFYFSGITYLTIGYGDLVLPKEWRLFGPIEGLTGILMCGLSTALFFAVVSKRILLRMGGKETGLTE
;
A
#
# COMPACT_ATOMS: atom_id res chain seq x y z
N MET A 1 44.76 -43.93 -1.89
CA MET A 1 44.81 -42.99 -0.76
C MET A 1 44.22 -41.68 -1.23
N VAL A 2 42.89 -41.63 -1.29
CA VAL A 2 42.08 -40.53 -1.85
C VAL A 2 41.20 -40.01 -0.71
N LEU A 3 40.93 -38.70 -0.73
CA LEU A 3 40.11 -37.88 0.17
C LEU A 3 40.80 -37.28 1.39
N SER A 4 41.03 -35.96 1.33
CA SER A 4 40.30 -35.00 2.18
C SER A 4 40.73 -33.55 1.95
N HIS A 5 40.73 -33.07 0.71
CA HIS A 5 40.62 -31.62 0.47
C HIS A 5 39.14 -31.23 0.51
N VAL A 6 38.52 -31.35 1.68
CA VAL A 6 37.24 -30.70 1.96
C VAL A 6 37.55 -29.22 2.13
N SER A 7 37.48 -28.51 1.01
CA SER A 7 37.46 -27.06 0.97
C SER A 7 36.27 -26.60 1.80
N ARG A 8 36.55 -26.01 2.96
CA ARG A 8 35.54 -25.37 3.79
C ARG A 8 35.04 -24.16 3.02
N SER A 9 33.88 -24.30 2.37
CA SER A 9 33.08 -23.17 1.94
C SER A 9 32.65 -22.42 3.20
N THR A 10 33.45 -21.45 3.64
CA THR A 10 33.00 -20.39 4.53
C THR A 10 31.78 -19.75 3.87
N VAL A 11 30.59 -20.08 4.38
CA VAL A 11 29.36 -19.35 4.08
C VAL A 11 29.61 -17.91 4.49
N ARG A 12 29.94 -17.05 3.53
CA ARG A 12 29.95 -15.59 3.72
C ARG A 12 28.56 -15.24 4.26
N PRO A 13 28.44 -14.52 5.39
CA PRO A 13 27.16 -13.96 5.80
C PRO A 13 26.62 -13.20 4.59
N ALA A 14 25.40 -13.54 4.15
CA ALA A 14 24.75 -12.83 3.07
C ALA A 14 24.74 -11.34 3.43
N ASP A 15 25.52 -10.56 2.68
CA ASP A 15 25.74 -9.15 2.91
C ASP A 15 24.38 -8.42 3.01
N THR A 16 24.26 -7.51 3.97
CA THR A 16 23.04 -6.93 4.56
C THR A 16 22.28 -5.96 3.63
N ARG A 17 22.33 -6.20 2.31
CA ARG A 17 21.81 -5.34 1.24
C ARG A 17 20.29 -5.39 1.02
N PHE A 18 19.55 -6.12 1.86
CA PHE A 18 18.07 -6.15 1.87
C PHE A 18 17.47 -5.02 2.70
N TRP A 19 18.17 -4.57 3.74
CA TRP A 19 17.71 -3.55 4.68
C TRP A 19 17.25 -2.24 4.02
N PRO A 20 17.97 -1.67 3.02
CA PRO A 20 17.55 -0.43 2.38
C PRO A 20 16.28 -0.57 1.54
N ILE A 21 16.01 -1.76 0.98
CA ILE A 21 14.78 -2.01 0.22
C ILE A 21 13.61 -2.14 1.18
N THR A 22 13.75 -2.91 2.25
CA THR A 22 12.71 -3.04 3.27
C THR A 22 12.30 -1.68 3.83
N TRP A 23 13.28 -0.83 4.18
CA TRP A 23 13.00 0.54 4.64
C TRP A 23 12.29 1.40 3.61
N LEU A 24 12.65 1.28 2.32
CA LEU A 24 11.95 1.99 1.26
C LEU A 24 10.49 1.54 1.15
N LEU A 25 10.23 0.24 1.19
CA LEU A 25 8.88 -0.30 1.10
C LEU A 25 8.01 0.12 2.29
N ILE A 26 8.58 0.12 3.50
CA ILE A 26 7.89 0.63 4.70
C ILE A 26 7.51 2.11 4.51
N ARG A 27 8.44 2.94 4.02
CA ARG A 27 8.15 4.36 3.77
C ARG A 27 7.05 4.56 2.73
N ILE A 28 7.08 3.80 1.64
CA ILE A 28 6.05 3.87 0.59
C ILE A 28 4.70 3.42 1.13
N ALA A 29 4.66 2.30 1.86
CA ALA A 29 3.43 1.80 2.47
C ALA A 29 2.81 2.84 3.42
N TRP A 30 3.63 3.46 4.27
CA TRP A 30 3.18 4.54 5.15
C TRP A 30 2.64 5.75 4.39
N LEU A 31 3.33 6.20 3.34
CA LEU A 31 2.87 7.31 2.50
C LEU A 31 1.52 6.98 1.84
N LEU A 32 1.37 5.76 1.33
CA LEU A 32 0.10 5.31 0.74
C LEU A 32 -1.00 5.27 1.80
N ILE A 33 -0.75 4.71 2.99
CA ILE A 33 -1.75 4.71 4.09
C ILE A 33 -2.21 6.13 4.41
N VAL A 34 -1.28 7.08 4.57
CA VAL A 34 -1.62 8.49 4.82
C VAL A 34 -2.45 9.06 3.67
N PHE A 35 -2.11 8.74 2.43
CA PHE A 35 -2.86 9.20 1.26
C PHE A 35 -4.31 8.68 1.27
N HIS A 36 -4.54 7.40 1.55
CA HIS A 36 -5.91 6.85 1.65
C HIS A 36 -6.66 7.46 2.84
N LEU A 37 -5.99 7.69 3.98
CA LEU A 37 -6.62 8.35 5.12
C LEU A 37 -7.03 9.79 4.79
N LEU A 38 -6.25 10.50 3.98
CA LEU A 38 -6.62 11.84 3.51
C LEU A 38 -7.82 11.78 2.56
N GLU A 39 -7.89 10.81 1.66
CA GLU A 39 -9.06 10.62 0.79
C GLU A 39 -10.33 10.32 1.60
N VAL A 40 -10.24 9.39 2.55
CA VAL A 40 -11.33 9.10 3.50
C VAL A 40 -11.70 10.35 4.28
N ALA A 41 -10.72 11.13 4.76
CA ALA A 41 -11.01 12.38 5.47
C ALA A 41 -11.76 13.39 4.60
N VAL A 42 -11.41 13.51 3.31
CA VAL A 42 -12.10 14.40 2.37
C VAL A 42 -13.57 13.99 2.20
N TRP A 43 -13.84 12.70 2.02
CA TRP A 43 -15.21 12.19 1.94
C TRP A 43 -15.98 12.36 3.25
N ALA A 44 -15.37 12.03 4.39
CA ALA A 44 -15.96 12.21 5.71
C ALA A 44 -16.34 13.69 5.97
N LEU A 45 -15.43 14.62 5.66
CA LEU A 45 -15.69 16.06 5.80
C LEU A 45 -16.81 16.53 4.87
N PHE A 46 -16.88 15.99 3.65
CA PHE A 46 -17.98 16.26 2.73
C PHE A 46 -19.33 15.83 3.31
N PHE A 47 -19.45 14.60 3.83
CA PHE A 47 -20.70 14.13 4.44
C PHE A 47 -21.06 14.87 5.72
N TRP A 48 -20.06 15.28 6.51
CA TRP A 48 -20.31 16.10 7.68
C TRP A 48 -20.81 17.51 7.31
N TRP A 49 -20.22 18.14 6.30
CA TRP A 49 -20.64 19.47 5.82
C TRP A 49 -22.08 19.46 5.31
N GLU A 50 -22.46 18.43 4.57
CA GLU A 50 -23.83 18.26 4.04
C GLU A 50 -24.83 17.77 5.11
N ASN A 51 -24.40 17.63 6.37
CA ASN A 51 -25.22 17.13 7.49
C ASN A 51 -25.84 15.76 7.22
N CYS A 52 -25.14 14.90 6.46
CA CYS A 52 -25.58 13.55 6.13
C CYS A 52 -25.46 12.57 7.31
N MET A 53 -24.72 12.94 8.36
CA MET A 53 -24.43 12.12 9.54
C MET A 53 -24.56 12.94 10.83
N PRO A 54 -24.79 12.29 11.99
CA PRO A 54 -25.05 12.98 13.25
C PRO A 54 -23.87 13.80 13.78
N ASP A 55 -22.64 13.36 13.52
CA ASP A 55 -21.42 13.93 14.06
C ASP A 55 -20.21 13.60 13.16
N LEU A 56 -19.07 14.24 13.45
CA LEU A 56 -17.83 14.03 12.71
C LEU A 56 -17.32 12.58 12.78
N GLU A 57 -17.38 11.96 13.95
CA GLU A 57 -16.89 10.59 14.16
C GLU A 57 -17.68 9.61 13.30
N SER A 58 -19.01 9.73 13.29
CA SER A 58 -19.93 8.97 12.44
C SER A 58 -19.62 9.16 10.94
N SER A 59 -19.32 10.38 10.49
CA SER A 59 -18.90 10.63 9.09
C SER A 59 -17.58 9.96 8.73
N PHE A 60 -16.57 10.05 9.61
CA PHE A 60 -15.28 9.41 9.41
C PHE A 60 -15.40 7.89 9.43
N TYR A 61 -16.21 7.35 10.33
CA TYR A 61 -16.49 5.93 10.42
C TYR A 61 -17.20 5.43 9.15
N PHE A 62 -18.32 6.04 8.77
CA PHE A 62 -19.06 5.68 7.55
C PHE A 62 -18.17 5.73 6.31
N SER A 63 -17.43 6.83 6.13
CA SER A 63 -16.54 7.02 5.00
C SER A 63 -15.45 5.95 4.97
N GLY A 64 -14.80 5.68 6.11
CA GLY A 64 -13.76 4.66 6.21
C GLY A 64 -14.26 3.26 5.87
N ILE A 65 -15.39 2.82 6.45
CA ILE A 65 -15.94 1.49 6.17
C ILE A 65 -16.48 1.35 4.75
N THR A 66 -16.93 2.45 4.14
CA THR A 66 -17.44 2.48 2.76
C THR A 66 -16.29 2.46 1.76
N TYR A 67 -15.31 3.35 1.91
CA TYR A 67 -14.11 3.43 1.10
C TYR A 67 -13.30 2.13 1.13
N LEU A 68 -13.15 1.52 2.31
CA LEU A 68 -12.48 0.22 2.46
C LEU A 68 -13.37 -0.97 2.11
N THR A 69 -14.63 -0.73 1.71
CA THR A 69 -15.61 -1.75 1.30
C THR A 69 -15.94 -2.80 2.35
N ILE A 70 -15.82 -2.42 3.63
CA ILE A 70 -16.20 -3.23 4.78
C ILE A 70 -17.73 -3.27 4.91
N GLY A 71 -18.37 -2.09 4.89
CA GLY A 71 -19.83 -1.95 4.78
C GLY A 71 -20.65 -2.64 5.88
N TYR A 72 -20.34 -2.40 7.17
CA TYR A 72 -21.10 -2.96 8.29
C TYR A 72 -22.62 -2.65 8.25
N GLY A 73 -23.00 -1.53 7.65
CA GLY A 73 -24.40 -1.18 7.38
C GLY A 73 -25.17 -0.65 8.59
N ASP A 74 -24.47 -0.35 9.68
CA ASP A 74 -24.96 0.31 10.88
C ASP A 74 -25.18 1.81 10.67
N LEU A 75 -24.34 2.46 9.86
CA LEU A 75 -24.57 3.80 9.33
C LEU A 75 -24.81 3.76 7.82
N VAL A 76 -25.84 4.50 7.36
CA VAL A 76 -26.19 4.60 5.94
C VAL A 76 -26.55 6.04 5.58
N LEU A 77 -26.17 6.47 4.38
CA LEU A 77 -26.53 7.78 3.86
C LEU A 77 -28.05 7.91 3.64
N PRO A 78 -28.61 9.12 3.81
CA PRO A 78 -30.01 9.41 3.49
C PRO A 78 -30.27 9.25 1.97
N LYS A 79 -31.55 9.14 1.60
CA LYS A 79 -31.98 8.67 0.27
C LYS A 79 -31.43 9.53 -0.87
N GLU A 80 -31.38 10.84 -0.66
CA GLU A 80 -30.86 11.86 -1.57
C GLU A 80 -29.36 11.71 -1.87
N TRP A 81 -28.57 11.24 -0.91
CA TRP A 81 -27.11 11.09 -1.01
C TRP A 81 -26.66 9.63 -1.16
N ARG A 82 -27.58 8.67 -1.15
CA ARG A 82 -27.29 7.22 -1.15
C ARG A 82 -26.40 6.76 -2.30
N LEU A 83 -26.43 7.42 -3.46
CA LEU A 83 -25.58 7.07 -4.60
C LEU A 83 -24.09 7.37 -4.37
N PHE A 84 -23.76 8.27 -3.43
CA PHE A 84 -22.37 8.58 -3.11
C PHE A 84 -21.65 7.45 -2.37
N GLY A 85 -22.37 6.63 -1.60
CA GLY A 85 -21.77 5.48 -0.91
C GLY A 85 -21.10 4.49 -1.88
N PRO A 86 -21.81 3.96 -2.90
CA PRO A 86 -21.19 3.12 -3.93
C PRO A 86 -20.06 3.81 -4.71
N ILE A 87 -20.15 5.12 -4.94
CA ILE A 87 -19.10 5.89 -5.63
C ILE A 87 -17.83 6.00 -4.77
N GLU A 88 -17.99 6.27 -3.48
CA GLU A 88 -16.90 6.29 -2.52
C GLU A 88 -16.23 4.91 -2.42
N GLY A 89 -17.02 3.84 -2.29
CA GLY A 89 -16.48 2.47 -2.26
C GLY A 89 -15.75 2.09 -3.55
N LEU A 90 -16.27 2.49 -4.72
CA LEU A 90 -15.60 2.28 -6.00
C LEU A 90 -14.27 3.06 -6.06
N THR A 91 -14.26 4.31 -5.61
CA THR A 91 -13.05 5.13 -5.49
C THR A 91 -12.01 4.42 -4.62
N GLY A 92 -12.42 3.92 -3.46
CA GLY A 92 -11.53 3.21 -2.55
C GLY A 92 -10.93 1.94 -3.13
N ILE A 93 -11.72 1.11 -3.82
CA ILE A 93 -11.20 -0.08 -4.54
C ILE A 93 -10.15 0.34 -5.58
N LEU A 94 -10.46 1.35 -6.41
CA LEU A 94 -9.56 1.80 -7.47
C LEU A 94 -8.24 2.34 -6.93
N MET A 95 -8.29 3.14 -5.85
CA MET A 95 -7.09 3.71 -5.25
C MET A 95 -6.26 2.68 -4.49
N CYS A 96 -6.90 1.73 -3.79
CA CYS A 96 -6.20 0.59 -3.19
C CYS A 96 -5.51 -0.28 -4.26
N GLY A 97 -6.20 -0.54 -5.37
CA GLY A 97 -5.68 -1.29 -6.51
C GLY A 97 -4.48 -0.60 -7.16
N LEU A 98 -4.61 0.71 -7.44
CA LEU A 98 -3.54 1.52 -8.00
C LEU A 98 -2.33 1.58 -7.07
N SER A 99 -2.56 1.74 -5.77
CA SER A 99 -1.51 1.80 -4.75
C SER A 99 -0.71 0.50 -4.67
N THR A 100 -1.42 -0.64 -4.74
CA THR A 100 -0.78 -1.96 -4.83
C THR A 100 0.03 -2.10 -6.13
N ALA A 101 -0.52 -1.67 -7.26
CA ALA A 101 0.19 -1.71 -8.55
C ALA A 101 1.46 -0.84 -8.54
N LEU A 102 1.38 0.38 -8.00
CA LEU A 102 2.53 1.27 -7.83
C LEU A 102 3.59 0.67 -6.91
N PHE A 103 3.17 0.06 -5.80
CA PHE A 103 4.07 -0.63 -4.88
C PHE A 103 4.85 -1.75 -5.60
N PHE A 104 4.16 -2.60 -6.35
CA PHE A 104 4.80 -3.65 -7.16
C PHE A 104 5.70 -3.09 -8.27
N ALA A 105 5.29 -2.02 -8.96
CA ALA A 105 6.10 -1.40 -10.00
C ALA A 105 7.44 -0.88 -9.47
N VAL A 106 7.44 -0.28 -8.27
CA VAL A 106 8.68 0.19 -7.62
C VAL A 106 9.59 -0.99 -7.25
N VAL A 107 9.03 -2.06 -6.68
CA VAL A 107 9.79 -3.28 -6.34
C VAL A 107 10.43 -3.88 -7.60
N SER A 108 9.63 -4.11 -8.64
CA SER A 108 10.07 -4.72 -9.90
C SER A 108 11.17 -3.91 -10.58
N LYS A 109 11.00 -2.58 -10.65
CA LYS A 109 12.03 -1.68 -11.22
C LYS A 109 13.36 -1.78 -10.44
N ARG A 110 13.30 -1.87 -9.11
CA ARG A 110 14.52 -1.96 -8.28
C ARG A 110 15.21 -3.31 -8.39
N ILE A 111 14.46 -4.40 -8.55
CA ILE A 111 15.01 -5.74 -8.81
C ILE A 111 15.69 -5.76 -10.19
N LEU A 112 15.03 -5.23 -11.22
CA LEU A 112 15.59 -5.18 -12.58
C LEU A 112 16.90 -4.39 -12.66
N LEU A 113 16.95 -3.20 -12.06
CA LEU A 113 18.17 -2.38 -12.01
C LEU A 113 19.32 -3.06 -11.25
N ARG A 114 19.03 -3.90 -10.25
CA ARG A 114 20.05 -4.68 -9.56
C ARG A 114 20.62 -5.81 -10.41
N MET A 115 19.86 -6.35 -11.36
CA MET A 115 20.32 -7.41 -12.27
C MET A 115 21.20 -6.84 -13.38
N GLY A 116 20.79 -5.74 -14.03
CA GLY A 116 21.59 -5.11 -15.10
C GLY A 116 22.98 -4.63 -14.63
N GLY A 117 23.09 -4.09 -13.41
CA GLY A 117 24.39 -3.67 -12.87
C GLY A 117 25.34 -4.82 -12.50
N LYS A 118 24.86 -6.07 -12.46
CA LYS A 118 25.66 -7.25 -12.13
C LYS A 118 26.33 -7.86 -13.37
N GLU A 119 25.75 -7.66 -14.55
CA GLU A 119 26.28 -8.15 -15.83
C GLU A 119 27.43 -7.28 -16.34
N THR A 120 27.36 -5.95 -16.17
CA THR A 120 28.42 -5.02 -16.58
C THR A 120 29.72 -5.19 -15.78
N GLY A 121 29.64 -5.59 -14.51
CA GLY A 121 30.82 -5.84 -13.66
C GLY A 121 31.49 -7.19 -13.87
N LEU A 122 30.97 -8.05 -14.75
CA LEU A 122 31.58 -9.34 -15.12
C LEU A 122 32.30 -9.28 -16.48
N THR A 123 32.10 -8.20 -17.23
CA THR A 123 32.71 -7.94 -18.54
C THR A 123 33.95 -7.03 -18.48
N GLU A 124 34.32 -6.55 -17.29
CA GLU A 124 35.57 -5.84 -16.99
C GLU A 124 36.56 -6.77 -16.26
#